data_AF-A0A7S2M1S2-F1
#
_entry.id   AF-A0A7S2M1S2-F1
#
_cell.length_a   1.000
_cell.length_b   1.000
_cell.length_c   1.000
_cell.angle_alpha   90.00
_cell.angle_beta   90.00
_cell.angle_gamma   90.00
#
_symmetry.space_group_name_H-M   'P 1'
#
loop_
_entity.id
_entity.type
_entity.pdbx_description
1 polymer ?
#
loop_
_entity_poly.entity_id
_entity_poly.type
_entity_poly.pdbx_seq_one_letter_code
_entity_poly.pdbx_strand_id
1 'polypeptide(L)'
;KAASSVWEIWQNYCSDLGLDPFLEAIQDKVPILQVFAQRVRTGELASHGNPILARSVEDYLRHVAQTFQSVGASDPRKKPGDRAVDFRLQRLQAAWKKKDPPPHRVKPVPIQVIRRIASLAALSTLESTKAVSDMIILAFFFLLRPGEYVDTNSESTPFTIADVGLYIGNTYLNPATATDQQLLSATRITLTFTTQKNGVRGEVIGLGC
;
A
#
# COMPACT_ATOMS: atom_id res chain seq x y z
N LYS A 1 -6.27 10.71 22.57
CA LYS A 1 -5.68 9.37 22.81
C LYS A 1 -4.64 9.13 21.73
N ALA A 2 -3.40 8.78 22.07
CA ALA A 2 -2.45 8.28 21.07
C ALA A 2 -3.08 7.06 20.37
N ALA A 3 -2.78 6.85 19.09
CA ALA A 3 -3.25 5.67 18.38
C ALA A 3 -2.52 4.44 18.95
N SER A 4 -3.17 3.70 19.84
CA SER A 4 -2.65 2.42 20.33
C SER A 4 -2.42 1.47 19.16
N SER A 5 -1.29 0.76 19.19
CA SER A 5 -1.00 -0.25 18.17
C SER A 5 -2.04 -1.37 18.23
N VAL A 6 -2.27 -2.07 17.11
CA VAL A 6 -3.19 -3.23 17.11
C VAL A 6 -2.75 -4.29 18.11
N TRP A 7 -1.44 -4.45 18.32
CA TRP A 7 -0.91 -5.39 19.30
C TRP A 7 -1.23 -4.98 20.74
N GLU A 8 -1.10 -3.71 21.09
CA GLU A 8 -1.47 -3.20 22.41
C GLU A 8 -2.96 -3.40 22.70
N ILE A 9 -3.82 -3.16 21.71
CA ILE A 9 -5.27 -3.42 21.81
C ILE A 9 -5.53 -4.92 22.07
N TRP A 10 -4.84 -5.80 21.36
CA TRP A 10 -4.92 -7.25 21.55
C TRP A 10 -4.44 -7.67 22.95
N GLN A 11 -3.31 -7.14 23.42
CA GLN A 11 -2.77 -7.44 24.75
C GLN A 11 -3.76 -7.04 25.85
N ASN A 12 -4.35 -5.85 25.74
CA ASN A 12 -5.37 -5.39 26.70
C ASN A 12 -6.60 -6.31 26.68
N TYR A 13 -7.07 -6.69 25.48
CA TYR A 13 -8.18 -7.64 25.34
C TYR A 13 -7.87 -9.02 25.98
N CYS A 14 -6.67 -9.56 25.79
CA CYS A 14 -6.24 -10.80 26.43
C CYS A 14 -6.15 -10.64 27.96
N SER A 15 -5.55 -9.54 28.42
CA SER A 15 -5.43 -9.21 29.85
C SER A 15 -6.80 -9.13 30.53
N ASP A 16 -7.79 -8.49 29.91
CA ASP A 16 -9.16 -8.39 30.44
C ASP A 16 -9.85 -9.76 30.57
N LEU A 17 -9.42 -10.74 29.77
CA LEU A 17 -9.90 -12.12 29.83
C LEU A 17 -9.03 -13.04 30.70
N GLY A 18 -7.96 -12.51 31.31
CA GLY A 18 -6.99 -13.29 32.08
C GLY A 18 -6.18 -14.27 31.22
N LEU A 19 -5.99 -13.97 29.94
CA LEU A 19 -5.29 -14.79 28.96
C LEU A 19 -3.89 -14.23 28.67
N ASP A 20 -2.94 -15.12 28.38
CA ASP A 20 -1.67 -14.71 27.82
C ASP A 20 -1.85 -14.23 26.36
N PRO A 21 -1.15 -13.19 25.89
CA PRO A 21 -1.34 -12.67 24.53
C PRO A 21 -1.01 -13.65 23.40
N PHE A 22 -0.22 -14.69 23.66
CA PHE A 22 0.10 -15.74 22.68
C PHE A 22 -0.85 -16.94 22.76
N LEU A 23 -1.79 -16.91 23.70
CA LEU A 23 -2.79 -17.93 23.97
C LEU A 23 -2.16 -19.32 24.12
N GLU A 24 -0.96 -19.45 24.69
CA GLU A 24 -0.16 -20.68 24.70
C GLU A 24 -0.94 -21.87 25.30
N ALA A 25 -1.71 -21.61 26.35
CA ALA A 25 -2.55 -22.62 27.02
C ALA A 25 -3.79 -23.03 26.21
N ILE A 26 -4.11 -22.32 25.12
CA ILE A 26 -5.33 -22.51 24.34
C ILE A 26 -5.04 -23.34 23.07
N GLN A 27 -5.66 -24.51 22.99
CA GLN A 27 -5.56 -25.37 21.80
C GLN A 27 -6.26 -24.76 20.58
N ASP A 28 -7.52 -24.36 20.73
CA ASP A 28 -8.30 -23.72 19.67
C ASP A 28 -8.40 -22.21 19.92
N LYS A 29 -7.52 -21.45 19.27
CA LYS A 29 -7.42 -19.99 19.43
C LYS A 29 -8.51 -19.22 18.66
N VAL A 30 -9.21 -19.88 17.73
CA VAL A 30 -10.12 -19.21 16.79
C VAL A 30 -11.34 -18.58 17.46
N PRO A 31 -12.02 -19.20 18.44
CA PRO A 31 -13.15 -18.55 19.12
C PRO A 31 -12.77 -17.22 19.78
N ILE A 32 -11.58 -17.14 20.37
CA ILE A 32 -11.06 -15.92 20.99
C ILE A 32 -10.85 -14.85 19.92
N LEU A 33 -10.25 -15.21 18.79
CA LEU A 33 -10.10 -14.32 17.65
C LEU A 33 -11.45 -13.86 17.06
N GLN A 34 -12.47 -14.71 17.06
CA GLN A 34 -13.82 -14.33 16.60
C GLN A 34 -14.47 -13.29 17.51
N VAL A 35 -14.34 -13.44 18.84
CA VAL A 35 -14.85 -12.46 19.80
C VAL A 35 -14.10 -11.14 19.67
N PHE A 36 -12.77 -11.19 19.59
CA PHE A 36 -11.95 -10.02 19.32
C PHE A 36 -12.38 -9.31 18.03
N ALA A 37 -12.50 -10.06 16.92
CA ALA A 37 -12.91 -9.52 15.63
C ALA A 37 -14.30 -8.88 15.68
N GLN A 38 -15.25 -9.48 16.41
CA GLN A 38 -16.58 -8.91 16.60
C GLN A 38 -16.53 -7.58 17.37
N ARG A 39 -15.75 -7.50 18.46
CA ARG A 39 -15.59 -6.27 19.25
C ARG A 39 -14.84 -5.17 18.49
N VAL A 40 -13.89 -5.55 17.63
CA VAL A 40 -13.27 -4.61 16.68
C VAL A 40 -14.31 -4.14 15.65
N ARG A 41 -15.14 -5.05 15.09
CA ARG A 41 -16.17 -4.72 14.09
C ARG A 41 -17.20 -3.72 14.60
N THR A 42 -17.61 -3.84 15.86
CA THR A 42 -18.59 -2.96 16.51
C THR A 42 -17.98 -1.64 16.97
N GLY A 43 -16.65 -1.52 16.98
CA GLY A 43 -15.94 -0.33 17.39
C GLY A 43 -15.42 -0.35 18.83
N GLU A 44 -15.85 -1.32 19.65
CA GLU A 44 -15.44 -1.44 21.06
C GLU A 44 -13.92 -1.51 21.22
N LEU A 45 -13.25 -2.27 20.34
CA LEU A 45 -11.78 -2.39 20.31
C LEU A 45 -11.15 -1.72 19.08
N ALA A 46 -11.92 -0.99 18.27
CA ALA A 46 -11.34 -0.24 17.17
C ALA A 46 -10.62 1.01 17.70
N SER A 47 -9.49 1.39 17.09
CA SER A 47 -8.66 2.50 17.60
C SER A 47 -9.41 3.83 17.70
N HIS A 48 -10.46 4.01 16.91
CA HIS A 48 -11.29 5.22 16.88
C HIS A 48 -12.66 5.05 17.56
N GLY A 49 -12.95 3.89 18.17
CA GLY A 49 -14.21 3.65 18.87
C GLY A 49 -15.46 3.47 17.99
N ASN A 50 -15.30 3.50 16.66
CA ASN A 50 -16.41 3.43 15.71
C ASN A 50 -16.46 2.06 15.02
N PRO A 51 -17.65 1.58 14.61
CA PRO A 51 -17.77 0.39 13.77
C PRO A 51 -16.94 0.53 12.49
N ILE A 52 -16.15 -0.50 12.17
CA ILE A 52 -15.28 -0.51 10.99
C ILE A 52 -15.69 -1.59 9.98
N LEU A 53 -15.28 -1.48 8.73
CA LEU A 53 -15.62 -2.46 7.69
C LEU A 53 -14.88 -3.79 7.89
N ALA A 54 -15.41 -4.86 7.30
CA ALA A 54 -14.86 -6.20 7.36
C ALA A 54 -13.38 -6.22 6.95
N ARG A 55 -13.00 -5.44 5.93
CA ARG A 55 -11.60 -5.38 5.49
C ARG A 55 -10.68 -4.89 6.61
N SER A 56 -11.07 -3.85 7.33
CA SER A 56 -10.30 -3.33 8.45
C SER A 56 -10.21 -4.34 9.60
N VAL A 57 -11.29 -5.07 9.91
CA VAL A 57 -11.25 -6.15 10.92
C VAL A 57 -10.26 -7.25 10.52
N GLU A 58 -10.23 -7.63 9.24
CA GLU A 58 -9.27 -8.59 8.70
C GLU A 58 -7.83 -8.12 8.88
N ASP A 59 -7.57 -6.82 8.71
CA ASP A 59 -6.26 -6.22 8.91
C ASP A 59 -5.86 -6.26 10.39
N TYR A 60 -6.78 -6.02 11.34
CA TYR A 60 -6.51 -6.20 12.78
C TYR A 60 -6.06 -7.64 13.09
N LEU A 61 -6.84 -8.63 12.64
CA LEU A 61 -6.48 -10.05 12.83
C LEU A 61 -5.15 -10.40 12.16
N ARG A 62 -4.86 -9.80 11.00
CA ARG A 62 -3.58 -10.00 10.29
C ARG A 62 -2.42 -9.43 11.08
N HIS A 63 -2.55 -8.25 11.67
CA HIS A 63 -1.51 -7.65 12.49
C HIS A 63 -1.21 -8.47 13.74
N VAL A 64 -2.25 -8.97 14.43
CA VAL A 64 -2.07 -9.91 15.55
C VAL A 64 -1.28 -11.14 15.11
N ALA A 65 -1.66 -11.76 13.99
CA ALA A 65 -0.96 -12.93 13.46
C ALA A 65 0.48 -12.64 13.03
N GLN A 66 0.75 -11.46 12.46
CA GLN A 66 2.11 -11.03 12.12
C GLN A 66 2.99 -10.92 13.37
N THR A 67 2.47 -10.41 14.49
CA THR A 67 3.23 -10.35 15.75
C THR A 67 3.50 -11.74 16.33
N PHE A 68 2.56 -12.69 16.21
CA PHE A 68 2.84 -14.09 16.54
C PHE A 68 4.02 -14.63 15.71
N GLN A 69 3.97 -14.42 14.40
CA GLN A 69 5.01 -14.91 13.49
C GLN A 69 6.37 -14.23 13.71
N SER A 70 6.41 -12.95 14.08
CA SER A 70 7.66 -12.23 14.30
C SER A 70 8.48 -12.77 15.49
N VAL A 71 7.83 -13.46 16.43
CA VAL A 71 8.49 -14.12 17.57
C VAL A 71 8.64 -15.64 17.36
N GLY A 72 8.39 -16.14 16.14
CA GLY A 72 8.50 -17.56 15.81
C GLY A 72 7.28 -18.41 16.20
N ALA A 73 6.20 -17.80 16.71
CA ALA A 73 4.97 -18.53 17.03
C ALA A 73 4.14 -18.82 15.76
N SER A 74 3.27 -19.84 15.86
CA SER A 74 2.35 -20.20 14.77
C SER A 74 1.25 -19.15 14.59
N ASP A 75 0.79 -18.95 13.34
CA ASP A 75 -0.31 -18.03 13.05
C ASP A 75 -1.61 -18.50 13.76
N PRO A 76 -2.15 -17.71 14.71
CA PRO A 76 -3.26 -18.15 15.56
C PRO A 76 -4.59 -18.25 14.79
N ARG A 77 -4.65 -17.72 13.56
CA ARG A 77 -5.81 -17.82 12.67
C ARG A 77 -5.85 -19.14 11.91
N LYS A 78 -4.78 -19.95 11.98
CA LYS A 78 -4.65 -21.22 11.27
C LYS A 78 -4.67 -22.36 12.29
N LYS A 79 -5.12 -23.53 11.83
CA LYS A 79 -4.90 -24.75 12.61
C LYS A 79 -3.44 -25.18 12.49
N PRO A 80 -2.89 -25.89 13.49
CA PRO A 80 -1.56 -26.46 13.38
C PRO A 80 -1.43 -27.31 12.10
N GLY A 81 -0.42 -27.01 11.28
CA GLY A 81 -0.17 -27.69 10.00
C GLY A 81 -0.93 -27.16 8.79
N ASP A 82 -1.96 -26.32 8.98
CA ASP A 82 -2.71 -25.74 7.86
C ASP A 82 -2.02 -24.50 7.28
N ARG A 83 -2.06 -24.39 5.95
CA ARG A 83 -1.58 -23.20 5.23
C ARG A 83 -2.63 -22.08 5.19
N ALA A 84 -3.91 -22.45 5.27
CA ALA A 84 -5.05 -21.54 5.14
C ALA A 84 -5.58 -21.06 6.50
N VAL A 85 -6.23 -19.89 6.50
CA VAL A 85 -6.98 -19.37 7.65
C VAL A 85 -8.18 -20.28 7.94
N ASP A 86 -8.50 -20.51 9.22
CA ASP A 86 -9.63 -21.33 9.65
C ASP A 86 -10.96 -20.85 9.05
N PHE A 87 -11.76 -21.79 8.56
CA PHE A 87 -13.01 -21.52 7.85
C PHE A 87 -14.01 -20.69 8.68
N ARG A 88 -13.96 -20.75 10.02
CA ARG A 88 -14.84 -19.97 10.90
C ARG A 88 -14.58 -18.47 10.78
N LEU A 89 -13.31 -18.06 10.70
CA LEU A 89 -12.93 -16.67 10.45
C LEU A 89 -13.29 -16.25 9.03
N GLN A 90 -13.07 -17.14 8.05
CA GLN A 90 -13.42 -16.87 6.66
C GLN A 90 -14.94 -16.66 6.48
N ARG A 91 -15.77 -17.49 7.12
CA ARG A 91 -17.24 -17.36 7.09
C ARG A 91 -17.70 -16.07 7.74
N LEU A 92 -17.12 -15.72 8.89
CA LEU A 92 -17.42 -14.47 9.59
C LEU A 92 -17.11 -13.26 8.68
N GLN A 93 -15.93 -13.26 8.06
CA GLN A 93 -15.51 -12.23 7.12
C GLN A 93 -16.42 -12.15 5.89
N ALA A 94 -16.82 -13.28 5.31
CA ALA A 94 -17.73 -13.33 4.17
C ALA A 94 -19.12 -12.76 4.52
N ALA A 95 -19.65 -13.10 5.71
CA ALA A 95 -20.92 -12.58 6.19
C ALA A 95 -20.91 -11.06 6.36
N TRP A 96 -19.81 -10.50 6.89
CA TRP A 96 -19.66 -9.05 7.01
C TRP A 96 -19.48 -8.37 5.65
N LYS A 97 -18.66 -8.91 4.75
CA LYS A 97 -18.50 -8.36 3.39
C LYS A 97 -19.82 -8.27 2.63
N LYS A 98 -20.77 -9.19 2.87
CA LYS A 98 -22.11 -9.13 2.28
C LYS A 98 -22.98 -8.00 2.85
N LYS A 99 -22.75 -7.61 4.11
CA LYS A 99 -23.49 -6.54 4.80
C LYS A 99 -22.87 -5.16 4.60
N ASP A 100 -21.56 -5.10 4.39
CA ASP A 100 -20.84 -3.85 4.19
C ASP A 100 -21.29 -3.14 2.91
N PRO A 101 -21.27 -1.79 2.89
CA PRO A 101 -21.53 -1.03 1.68
C PRO A 101 -20.48 -1.36 0.59
N PRO A 102 -20.83 -1.18 -0.69
CA PRO A 102 -19.89 -1.38 -1.78
C PRO A 102 -18.66 -0.46 -1.63
N PRO A 103 -17.48 -0.88 -2.10
CA PRO A 103 -16.28 -0.05 -2.05
C PRO A 103 -16.50 1.30 -2.73
N HIS A 104 -16.04 2.37 -2.08
CA HIS A 104 -16.07 3.69 -2.69
C HIS A 104 -15.09 3.73 -3.87
N ARG A 105 -15.58 4.00 -5.08
CA ARG A 105 -14.71 4.16 -6.25
C ARG A 105 -14.03 5.52 -6.18
N VAL A 106 -12.70 5.54 -6.19
CA VAL A 106 -11.94 6.78 -6.38
C VAL A 106 -12.09 7.19 -7.84
N LYS A 107 -12.56 8.41 -8.09
CA LYS A 107 -12.65 8.94 -9.46
C LYS A 107 -11.25 9.27 -9.96
N PRO A 108 -10.88 8.90 -11.19
CA PRO A 108 -9.59 9.28 -11.75
C PRO A 108 -9.47 10.80 -11.86
N VAL A 109 -8.25 11.31 -11.73
CA VAL A 109 -7.98 12.73 -11.95
C VAL A 109 -8.17 13.03 -13.44
N PRO A 110 -9.02 14.00 -13.83
CA PRO A 110 -9.18 14.36 -15.23
C PRO A 110 -7.90 14.94 -15.82
N ILE A 111 -7.56 14.58 -17.07
CA ILE A 111 -6.38 15.11 -17.77
C ILE A 111 -6.34 16.64 -17.84
N GLN A 112 -7.50 17.30 -17.81
CA GLN A 112 -7.58 18.76 -17.83
C GLN A 112 -6.98 19.40 -16.56
N VAL A 113 -7.04 18.70 -15.43
CA VAL A 113 -6.39 19.15 -14.18
C VAL A 113 -4.88 19.12 -14.36
N ILE A 114 -4.34 18.03 -14.92
CA ILE A 114 -2.90 17.88 -15.18
C ILE A 114 -2.41 18.95 -16.17
N ARG A 115 -3.16 19.19 -17.25
CA ARG A 115 -2.86 20.25 -18.22
C ARG A 115 -2.84 21.64 -17.57
N ARG A 116 -3.81 21.94 -16.71
CA ARG A 116 -3.88 23.22 -16.01
C ARG A 116 -2.71 23.40 -15.05
N ILE A 117 -2.32 22.37 -14.32
CA ILE A 117 -1.13 22.38 -13.44
C ILE A 117 0.11 22.71 -14.27
N ALA A 118 0.33 22.02 -15.38
CA ALA A 118 1.46 22.25 -16.28
C ALA A 118 1.51 23.70 -16.80
N SER A 119 0.37 24.22 -17.27
CA SER A 119 0.30 25.60 -17.76
C SER A 119 0.61 26.65 -16.69
N LEU A 120 0.14 26.44 -15.45
CA LEU A 120 0.42 27.36 -14.35
C LEU A 120 1.88 27.28 -13.89
N ALA A 121 2.45 26.08 -13.84
CA ALA A 121 3.85 25.88 -13.47
C ALA A 121 4.81 26.50 -14.49
N ALA A 122 4.50 26.42 -15.79
CA ALA A 122 5.28 27.06 -16.85
C ALA A 122 5.37 28.59 -16.71
N LEU A 123 4.36 29.22 -16.09
CA LEU A 123 4.33 30.67 -15.81
C LEU A 123 4.96 31.02 -14.46
N SER A 124 5.33 30.04 -13.64
CA SER A 124 5.90 30.26 -12.31
C SER A 124 7.38 30.61 -12.40
N THR A 125 7.81 31.57 -11.60
CA THR A 125 9.24 31.89 -11.39
C THR A 125 9.90 30.96 -10.37
N LEU A 126 9.13 30.13 -9.66
CA LEU A 126 9.64 29.23 -8.63
C LEU A 126 9.94 27.85 -9.24
N GLU A 127 11.22 27.46 -9.22
CA GLU A 127 11.66 26.14 -9.69
C GLU A 127 11.01 24.99 -8.91
N SER A 128 10.68 25.20 -7.63
CA SER A 128 9.93 24.22 -6.84
C SER A 128 8.54 23.94 -7.40
N THR A 129 7.84 24.95 -7.92
CA THR A 129 6.51 24.77 -8.55
C THR A 129 6.62 23.96 -9.84
N LYS A 130 7.66 24.21 -10.64
CA LYS A 130 7.95 23.45 -11.86
C LYS A 130 8.25 21.98 -11.55
N ALA A 131 9.15 21.74 -10.59
CA ALA A 131 9.50 20.40 -10.14
C ALA A 131 8.28 19.63 -9.60
N VAL A 132 7.41 20.27 -8.81
CA VAL A 132 6.17 19.64 -8.33
C VAL A 132 5.23 19.29 -9.49
N SER A 133 5.10 20.18 -10.47
CA SER A 133 4.31 19.90 -11.69
C SER A 133 4.86 18.69 -12.45
N ASP A 134 6.16 18.63 -12.66
CA ASP A 134 6.81 17.51 -13.37
C ASP A 134 6.63 16.19 -12.62
N MET A 135 6.77 16.19 -11.28
CA MET A 135 6.49 15.02 -10.45
C MET A 135 5.03 14.57 -10.56
N ILE A 136 4.06 15.50 -10.56
CA ILE A 136 2.63 15.19 -10.74
C ILE A 136 2.37 14.54 -12.10
N ILE A 137 2.96 15.10 -13.16
CA ILE A 137 2.83 14.60 -14.54
C ILE A 137 3.41 13.19 -14.63
N LEU A 138 4.62 12.99 -14.11
CA LEU A 138 5.30 11.70 -14.12
C LEU A 138 4.50 10.64 -13.36
N ALA A 139 4.02 10.96 -12.15
CA ALA A 139 3.18 10.06 -11.37
C ALA A 139 1.84 9.75 -12.06
N PHE A 140 1.23 10.72 -12.74
CA PHE A 140 -0.03 10.53 -13.45
C PHE A 140 0.12 9.59 -14.66
N PHE A 141 1.14 9.78 -15.49
CA PHE A 141 1.29 9.00 -16.73
C PHE A 141 1.77 7.58 -16.48
N PHE A 142 2.68 7.38 -15.51
CA PHE A 142 3.21 6.06 -15.18
C PHE A 142 2.44 5.37 -14.02
N LEU A 143 1.41 6.03 -13.48
CA LEU A 143 0.59 5.53 -12.35
C LEU A 143 1.44 5.17 -11.11
N LEU A 144 2.45 5.98 -10.83
CA LEU A 144 3.41 5.71 -9.77
C LEU A 144 2.82 5.96 -8.37
N ARG A 145 3.25 5.15 -7.42
CA ARG A 145 3.04 5.38 -5.98
C ARG A 145 4.01 6.45 -5.47
N PRO A 146 3.68 7.20 -4.41
CA PRO A 146 4.57 8.23 -3.86
C PRO A 146 6.02 7.76 -3.66
N GLY A 147 6.24 6.61 -3.01
CA GLY A 147 7.60 6.09 -2.79
C GLY A 147 8.35 5.61 -4.05
N GLU A 148 7.77 5.73 -5.24
CA GLU A 148 8.41 5.44 -6.52
C GLU A 148 8.92 6.73 -7.21
N TYR A 149 8.53 7.93 -6.77
CA TYR A 149 8.97 9.19 -7.40
C TYR A 149 9.29 10.33 -6.40
N VAL A 150 8.99 10.17 -5.12
CA VAL A 150 9.43 11.07 -4.05
C VAL A 150 10.17 10.30 -2.97
N ASP A 151 11.21 10.91 -2.42
CA ASP A 151 11.92 10.35 -1.28
C ASP A 151 10.98 10.32 -0.06
N THR A 152 10.75 9.11 0.44
CA THR A 152 9.82 8.86 1.56
C THR A 152 10.50 7.89 2.51
N ASN A 153 10.13 7.95 3.80
CA ASN A 153 10.54 6.95 4.80
C ASN A 153 9.86 5.59 4.59
N SER A 154 9.72 5.14 3.34
CA SER A 154 9.07 3.88 2.96
C SER A 154 10.08 2.88 2.43
N GLU A 155 9.69 1.61 2.37
CA GLU A 155 10.51 0.53 1.79
C GLU A 155 10.64 0.61 0.25
N SER A 156 10.02 1.61 -0.40
CA SER A 156 10.15 1.83 -1.85
C SER A 156 11.20 2.90 -2.12
N THR A 157 12.02 2.65 -3.13
CA THR A 157 13.07 3.57 -3.58
C THR A 157 12.58 4.38 -4.79
N PRO A 158 12.78 5.71 -4.82
CA PRO A 158 12.39 6.52 -5.97
C PRO A 158 13.15 6.10 -7.23
N PHE A 159 12.49 6.17 -8.38
CA PHE A 159 13.16 6.05 -9.67
C PHE A 159 14.19 7.17 -9.82
N THR A 160 15.33 6.79 -10.38
CA THR A 160 16.42 7.69 -10.74
C THR A 160 16.55 7.78 -12.25
N ILE A 161 17.36 8.71 -12.74
CA ILE A 161 17.65 8.81 -14.17
C ILE A 161 18.25 7.52 -14.75
N ALA A 162 18.91 6.68 -13.93
CA ALA A 162 19.46 5.40 -14.35
C ALA A 162 18.38 4.35 -14.65
N ASP A 163 17.18 4.52 -14.11
CA ASP A 163 16.04 3.65 -14.36
C ASP A 163 15.23 4.08 -15.60
N VAL A 164 15.52 5.27 -16.15
CA VAL A 164 14.80 5.89 -17.28
C VAL A 164 15.49 5.55 -18.60
N GLY A 165 14.73 4.99 -19.54
CA GLY A 165 15.17 4.82 -20.92
C GLY A 165 14.44 5.76 -21.86
N LEU A 166 15.17 6.58 -22.62
CA LEU A 166 14.60 7.47 -23.65
C LEU A 166 14.94 6.94 -25.03
N TYR A 167 14.01 7.05 -25.98
CA TYR A 167 14.19 6.51 -27.32
C TYR A 167 13.61 7.41 -28.41
N ILE A 168 14.28 7.47 -29.56
CA ILE A 168 13.73 7.98 -30.83
C ILE A 168 13.56 6.77 -31.74
N GLY A 169 12.31 6.34 -31.96
CA GLY A 169 12.02 5.04 -32.57
C GLY A 169 12.69 3.90 -31.78
N ASN A 170 13.64 3.21 -32.41
CA ASN A 170 14.40 2.10 -31.80
C ASN A 170 15.75 2.54 -31.21
N THR A 171 16.15 3.81 -31.37
CA THR A 171 17.44 4.30 -30.92
C THR A 171 17.37 4.75 -29.47
N TYR A 172 18.15 4.13 -28.59
CA TYR A 172 18.32 4.56 -27.21
C TYR A 172 19.06 5.89 -27.13
N LEU A 173 18.55 6.81 -26.32
CA LEU A 173 19.19 8.07 -25.96
C LEU A 173 19.76 7.95 -24.55
N ASN A 174 21.08 8.05 -24.43
CA ASN A 174 21.72 8.12 -23.12
C ASN A 174 21.48 9.52 -22.52
N PRO A 175 20.78 9.64 -21.38
CA PRO A 175 20.51 10.94 -20.77
C PRO A 175 21.76 11.75 -20.42
N ALA A 176 22.90 11.10 -20.19
CA ALA A 176 24.15 11.77 -19.84
C ALA A 176 24.92 12.33 -21.05
N THR A 177 24.62 11.88 -22.27
CA THR A 177 25.38 12.27 -23.47
C THR A 177 24.52 12.81 -24.61
N ALA A 178 23.20 12.58 -24.58
CA ALA A 178 22.29 13.11 -25.57
C ALA A 178 22.16 14.64 -25.42
N THR A 179 22.04 15.32 -26.56
CA THR A 179 21.74 16.76 -26.57
C THR A 179 20.30 17.03 -26.14
N ASP A 180 20.02 18.22 -25.60
CA ASP A 180 18.66 18.62 -25.21
C ASP A 180 17.66 18.44 -26.36
N GLN A 181 18.06 18.74 -27.60
CA GLN A 181 17.21 18.57 -28.77
C GLN A 181 16.87 17.09 -29.04
N GLN A 182 17.83 16.17 -28.84
CA GLN A 182 17.57 14.74 -28.92
C GLN A 182 16.62 14.28 -27.81
N LEU A 183 16.83 14.74 -26.56
CA LEU A 183 15.95 14.41 -25.45
C LEU A 183 14.51 14.89 -25.69
N LEU A 184 14.35 16.11 -26.21
CA LEU A 184 13.04 16.70 -26.55
C LEU A 184 12.36 16.03 -27.76
N SER A 185 13.10 15.26 -28.56
CA SER A 185 12.55 14.50 -29.69
C SER A 185 12.29 13.03 -29.37
N ALA A 186 12.49 12.60 -28.13
CA ALA A 186 12.18 11.25 -27.69
C ALA A 186 10.71 10.92 -27.98
N THR A 187 10.47 9.80 -28.68
CA THR A 187 9.14 9.32 -29.05
C THR A 187 8.64 8.24 -28.10
N ARG A 188 9.54 7.69 -27.26
CA ARG A 188 9.22 6.67 -26.27
C ARG A 188 10.10 6.82 -25.04
N ILE A 189 9.49 6.62 -23.88
CA ILE A 189 10.14 6.61 -22.57
C ILE A 189 9.82 5.29 -21.86
N THR A 190 10.77 4.76 -21.10
CA THR A 190 10.58 3.57 -20.27
C THR A 190 11.07 3.80 -18.85
N LEU A 191 10.44 3.13 -17.90
CA LEU A 191 10.92 2.99 -16.52
C LEU A 191 11.22 1.52 -16.25
N THR A 192 12.42 1.26 -15.73
CA THR A 192 12.88 -0.09 -15.36
C THR A 192 12.76 -0.26 -13.86
N PHE A 193 11.95 -1.20 -13.41
CA PHE A 193 11.82 -1.54 -12.00
C PHE A 193 13.07 -2.28 -11.52
N THR A 194 13.81 -1.67 -10.61
CA THR A 194 15.07 -2.22 -10.07
C THR A 194 14.91 -2.60 -8.62
N THR A 195 14.51 -1.63 -7.79
CA THR A 195 14.45 -1.73 -6.33
C THR A 195 13.11 -1.27 -5.73
N GLN A 196 12.11 -1.00 -6.56
CA GLN A 196 10.78 -0.54 -6.11
C GLN A 196 9.98 -1.71 -5.51
N LYS A 197 9.33 -1.45 -4.36
CA LYS A 197 8.70 -2.48 -3.49
C LYS A 197 7.69 -3.40 -4.18
N ASN A 198 6.93 -2.87 -5.14
CA ASN A 198 5.81 -3.60 -5.77
C ASN A 198 6.02 -3.87 -7.27
N GLY A 199 7.21 -3.60 -7.81
CA GLY A 199 7.56 -3.94 -9.18
C GLY A 199 8.23 -5.31 -9.27
N VAL A 200 8.08 -5.99 -10.41
CA VAL A 200 8.92 -7.15 -10.68
C VAL A 200 10.31 -6.64 -11.06
N ARG A 201 11.35 -7.08 -10.35
CA ARG A 201 12.73 -6.65 -10.64
C ARG A 201 13.10 -6.99 -12.09
N GLY A 202 13.53 -5.98 -12.84
CA GLY A 202 13.86 -6.04 -14.27
C GLY A 202 12.67 -5.81 -15.20
N GLU A 203 11.46 -5.62 -14.67
CA GLU A 203 10.29 -5.26 -15.47
C GLU A 203 10.44 -3.86 -16.04
N VAL A 204 10.05 -3.69 -17.30
CA VAL A 204 10.13 -2.42 -18.01
C VAL A 204 8.74 -2.01 -18.44
N ILE A 205 8.29 -0.84 -17.97
CA ILE A 205 7.08 -0.20 -18.47
C ILE A 205 7.45 0.91 -19.43
N GLY A 206 6.64 1.11 -20.46
CA GLY A 206 6.91 2.10 -21.50
C GLY A 206 5.68 2.89 -21.88
N LEU A 207 5.89 4.17 -22.17
CA LEU A 207 4.92 5.05 -22.80
C LEU A 207 5.53 5.58 -24.09
N GLY A 208 4.76 5.52 -25.17
CA GLY A 208 5.14 6.04 -26.47
C GLY A 208 4.01 6.85 -27.08
N CYS A 209 4.38 7.75 -27.98
CA CYS A 209 3.47 8.55 -28.79
C CYS A 209 3.00 7.76 -30.02
#